data_AF-A0A971EF61-F1
#
_entry.id   AF-A0A971EF61-F1
#
_cell.length_a   1.000
_cell.length_b   1.000
_cell.length_c   1.000
_cell.angle_alpha   90.00
_cell.angle_beta   90.00
_cell.angle_gamma   90.00
#
_symmetry.space_group_name_H-M   'P 1'
#
loop_
_entity.id
_entity.type
_entity.pdbx_description
1 polymer ?
#
loop_
_entity_poly.entity_id
_entity_poly.type
_entity_poly.pdbx_seq_one_letter_code
_entity_poly.pdbx_strand_id
1 'polypeptide(L)'
;MLGKACSHPGKPLEDHLINTFNIARSLAEHYGLNLDENEQYSILIHDIGKAHPAFQKRLCRSCSQANTCPEANRASTEHAYNGHANPSASLVMANTKNFILAETVRRHHGALQDLDEIKRHWVSGEYSEFIEELKTLHPWPGMIKLGIWDSVPVDFAEGFPEQESWEDLCFDQLEIFLPVKDHQAMSQLWLELRKLYSLLVTADRWDATVSSDWQPQKLRHNPQKFEDFIKQKHDQAQQRGINDLAKWRSQLYEKVISNAEQVMQRPDLYTLSLPTGAGKTLIGLAIAALAAERFQATGIIYVLPFISLVDQNAEVAKQLFEQVQEDHSLAYGEEKYEDYADKKWGEFLTFFRYWDMPIVVTTLAKFWETLYSPRANDTMSFHRLSRAVVVLDEPQTIPAEYWEGLGKTLELLNQQWHTTFILMTATQPAIVQGTELAPEKVFFPKNRHRIIWDDKPLHVRQLPDFLDERGWRERDSLIIVNTREAALRTYLAARERA
;
A
#
# COMPACT_ATOMS: atom_id res chain seq x y z
N MET A 1 -0.07 26.73 -35.91
CA MET A 1 -1.40 26.51 -35.31
C MET A 1 -1.18 25.93 -33.93
N LEU A 2 -1.76 26.59 -32.93
CA LEU A 2 -1.82 26.15 -31.53
C LEU A 2 -2.55 24.80 -31.48
N GLY A 3 -1.79 23.71 -31.44
CA GLY A 3 -2.33 22.35 -31.47
C GLY A 3 -3.03 21.98 -30.17
N LYS A 4 -3.81 20.90 -30.22
CA LYS A 4 -4.33 20.26 -29.01
C LYS A 4 -3.16 19.63 -28.25
N ALA A 5 -2.97 19.99 -26.99
CA ALA A 5 -2.03 19.28 -26.13
C ALA A 5 -2.65 17.93 -25.75
N CYS A 6 -1.86 16.85 -25.80
CA CYS A 6 -2.29 15.51 -25.42
C CYS A 6 -1.46 15.00 -24.23
N SER A 7 -2.06 14.23 -23.32
CA SER A 7 -1.31 13.56 -22.26
C SER A 7 -0.71 12.22 -22.73
N HIS A 8 -1.41 11.52 -23.61
CA HIS A 8 -1.01 10.28 -24.28
C HIS A 8 -1.77 10.15 -25.62
N PRO A 9 -1.43 9.18 -26.49
CA PRO A 9 -2.01 9.12 -27.84
C PRO A 9 -3.54 9.09 -27.81
N GLY A 10 -4.16 10.12 -28.39
CA GLY A 10 -5.62 10.23 -28.53
C GLY A 10 -6.36 10.84 -27.33
N LYS A 11 -5.68 11.24 -26.25
CA LYS A 11 -6.32 11.87 -25.08
C LYS A 11 -5.87 13.33 -24.91
N PRO A 12 -6.80 14.31 -24.96
CA PRO A 12 -6.50 15.70 -24.64
C PRO A 12 -5.92 15.85 -23.24
N LEU A 13 -4.95 16.75 -23.09
CA LEU A 13 -4.26 16.98 -21.83
C LEU A 13 -5.21 17.50 -20.76
N GLU A 14 -6.10 18.44 -21.10
CA GLU A 14 -7.05 18.99 -20.13
C GLU A 14 -8.04 17.93 -19.61
N ASP A 15 -8.45 16.97 -20.45
CA ASP A 15 -9.35 15.91 -20.04
C ASP A 15 -8.63 14.95 -19.05
N HIS A 16 -7.36 14.62 -19.30
CA HIS A 16 -6.55 13.81 -18.37
C HIS A 16 -6.34 14.49 -17.00
N LEU A 17 -6.03 15.78 -17.01
CA LEU A 17 -5.85 16.56 -15.78
C LEU A 17 -7.15 16.60 -14.96
N ILE A 18 -8.29 16.87 -15.61
CA ILE A 18 -9.61 16.90 -14.96
C ILE A 18 -10.02 15.52 -14.45
N ASN A 19 -9.81 14.45 -15.23
CA ASN A 19 -10.14 13.10 -14.81
C ASN A 19 -9.28 12.66 -13.62
N THR A 20 -7.96 12.91 -13.67
CA THR A 20 -7.03 12.60 -12.57
C THR A 20 -7.45 13.32 -11.30
N PHE A 21 -7.78 14.61 -11.40
CA PHE A 21 -8.34 15.38 -10.30
C PHE A 21 -9.63 14.76 -9.73
N ASN A 22 -10.59 14.41 -10.59
CA ASN A 22 -11.85 13.81 -10.17
C ASN A 22 -11.66 12.44 -9.51
N ILE A 23 -10.79 11.59 -10.07
CA ILE A 23 -10.47 10.28 -9.50
C ILE A 23 -9.80 10.44 -8.13
N ALA A 24 -8.81 11.33 -8.00
CA ALA A 24 -8.16 11.60 -6.72
C ALA A 24 -9.16 12.08 -5.66
N ARG A 25 -10.12 12.93 -6.05
CA ARG A 25 -11.20 13.38 -5.17
C ARG A 25 -12.13 12.23 -4.76
N SER A 26 -12.53 11.38 -5.71
CA SER A 26 -13.37 10.21 -5.42
C SER A 26 -12.67 9.19 -4.52
N LEU A 27 -11.36 8.98 -4.71
CA LEU A 27 -10.55 8.17 -3.80
C LEU A 27 -10.51 8.80 -2.40
N ALA A 28 -10.15 10.08 -2.30
CA ALA A 28 -10.07 10.78 -1.01
C ALA A 28 -11.40 10.72 -0.25
N GLU A 29 -12.51 11.05 -0.91
CA GLU A 29 -13.85 11.00 -0.34
C GLU A 29 -14.21 9.60 0.17
N HIS A 30 -13.98 8.55 -0.65
CA HIS A 30 -14.27 7.18 -0.25
C HIS A 30 -13.49 6.76 1.00
N TYR A 31 -12.21 7.14 1.10
CA TYR A 31 -11.36 6.79 2.23
C TYR A 31 -11.44 7.77 3.40
N GLY A 32 -12.38 8.74 3.36
CA GLY A 32 -12.57 9.73 4.42
C GLY A 32 -11.41 10.70 4.59
N LEU A 33 -10.65 10.93 3.52
CA LEU A 33 -9.58 11.91 3.45
C LEU A 33 -10.12 13.20 2.82
N ASN A 34 -9.60 14.33 3.28
CA ASN A 34 -9.93 15.64 2.72
C ASN A 34 -8.79 16.13 1.84
N LEU A 35 -9.16 16.82 0.76
CA LEU A 35 -8.26 17.60 -0.09
C LEU A 35 -8.59 19.08 0.06
N ASP A 36 -7.67 19.87 0.60
CA ASP A 36 -7.81 21.33 0.67
C ASP A 36 -7.67 21.97 -0.73
N GLU A 37 -7.88 23.28 -0.82
CA GLU A 37 -7.83 24.02 -2.09
C GLU A 37 -6.47 23.94 -2.79
N ASN A 38 -5.37 23.98 -2.03
CA ASN A 38 -4.01 23.91 -2.57
C ASN A 38 -3.67 22.49 -3.03
N GLU A 39 -4.10 21.47 -2.28
CA GLU A 39 -3.96 20.06 -2.65
C GLU A 39 -4.73 19.78 -3.94
N GLN A 40 -5.98 20.24 -4.02
CA GLN A 40 -6.82 20.15 -5.22
C GLN A 40 -6.17 20.83 -6.43
N TYR A 41 -5.66 22.06 -6.25
CA TYR A 41 -4.92 22.79 -7.26
C TYR A 41 -3.70 21.99 -7.75
N SER A 42 -2.89 21.47 -6.82
CA SER A 42 -1.66 20.75 -7.16
C SER A 42 -1.92 19.48 -7.99
N ILE A 43 -2.98 18.74 -7.68
CA ILE A 43 -3.39 17.56 -8.44
C ILE A 43 -3.88 17.96 -9.84
N LEU A 44 -4.68 19.02 -9.94
CA LEU A 44 -5.23 19.48 -11.21
C LEU A 44 -4.16 19.94 -12.19
N ILE A 45 -3.06 20.52 -11.71
CA ILE A 45 -1.97 21.04 -12.56
C ILE A 45 -0.73 20.13 -12.63
N HIS A 46 -0.78 18.94 -12.02
CA HIS A 46 0.40 18.09 -11.76
C HIS A 46 1.24 17.77 -13.00
N ASP A 47 0.65 17.87 -14.19
CA ASP A 47 1.23 17.34 -15.42
C ASP A 47 1.05 18.29 -16.63
N ILE A 48 0.76 19.57 -16.36
CA ILE A 48 0.78 20.67 -17.34
C ILE A 48 2.09 20.69 -18.15
N GLY A 49 3.22 20.29 -17.57
CA GLY A 49 4.48 20.22 -18.30
C GLY A 49 4.50 19.26 -19.50
N LYS A 50 3.50 18.38 -19.68
CA LYS A 50 3.29 17.65 -20.94
C LYS A 50 3.00 18.58 -22.12
N ALA A 51 2.57 19.82 -21.89
CA ALA A 51 2.43 20.85 -22.94
C ALA A 51 3.77 21.25 -23.59
N HIS A 52 4.90 20.81 -23.03
CA HIS A 52 6.23 21.04 -23.61
C HIS A 52 6.32 20.51 -25.06
N PRO A 53 6.83 21.31 -26.03
CA PRO A 53 6.88 20.92 -27.45
C PRO A 53 7.61 19.61 -27.72
N ALA A 54 8.70 19.34 -27.00
CA ALA A 54 9.44 18.08 -27.15
C ALA A 54 8.63 16.86 -26.68
N PHE A 55 7.80 17.02 -25.64
CA PHE A 55 6.92 15.95 -25.15
C PHE A 55 5.83 15.65 -26.17
N GLN A 56 5.13 16.67 -26.66
CA GLN A 56 4.09 16.52 -27.70
C GLN A 56 4.66 15.88 -28.97
N LYS A 57 5.85 16.29 -29.40
CA LYS A 57 6.55 15.69 -30.55
C LYS A 57 6.86 14.21 -30.35
N ARG A 58 7.25 13.80 -29.13
CA ARG A 58 7.46 12.38 -28.78
C ARG A 58 6.16 11.59 -28.88
N LEU A 59 5.06 12.11 -28.32
CA LEU A 59 3.75 11.45 -28.40
C LEU A 59 3.29 11.26 -29.85
N CYS A 60 3.46 12.26 -30.70
CA CYS A 60 3.12 12.17 -32.12
C CYS A 60 3.89 11.05 -32.83
N ARG A 61 5.16 10.79 -32.47
CA ARG A 61 5.96 9.70 -33.05
C ARG A 61 5.49 8.32 -32.64
N SER A 62 4.96 8.18 -31.43
CA SER A 62 4.42 6.92 -30.90
C SER A 62 2.95 6.68 -31.28
N CYS A 63 2.31 7.63 -31.98
CA CYS A 63 0.91 7.53 -32.39
C CYS A 63 0.75 6.61 -33.61
N SER A 64 -0.17 5.65 -33.54
CA SER A 64 -0.49 4.74 -34.66
C SER A 64 -1.05 5.46 -35.90
N GLN A 65 -1.55 6.70 -35.75
CA GLN A 65 -2.05 7.57 -36.81
C GLN A 65 -1.05 8.67 -37.23
N ALA A 66 0.23 8.57 -36.84
CA ALA A 66 1.25 9.59 -37.13
C ALA A 66 1.44 9.91 -38.63
N ASN A 67 1.01 9.01 -39.52
CA ASN A 67 1.08 9.18 -40.97
C ASN A 67 -0.09 9.98 -41.57
N THR A 68 -1.21 10.10 -40.86
CA THR A 68 -2.42 10.79 -41.35
C THR A 68 -2.78 12.02 -40.52
N CYS A 69 -2.09 12.26 -39.39
CA CYS A 69 -2.31 13.42 -38.54
C CYS A 69 -1.72 14.70 -39.18
N PRO A 70 -2.55 15.72 -39.51
CA PRO A 70 -2.07 16.98 -40.11
C PRO A 70 -1.14 17.79 -39.18
N GLU A 71 -1.15 17.47 -37.88
CA GLU A 71 -0.45 18.18 -36.82
C GLU A 71 0.86 17.49 -36.38
N ALA A 72 1.24 16.38 -37.04
CA ALA A 72 2.44 15.63 -36.71
C ALA A 72 3.72 16.44 -37.04
N ASN A 73 4.36 16.98 -36.00
CA ASN A 73 5.53 17.83 -36.14
C ASN A 73 6.79 17.00 -36.51
N ARG A 74 7.23 17.09 -37.79
CA ARG A 74 8.33 16.31 -38.36
C ARG A 74 9.57 17.19 -38.61
N ALA A 75 10.42 17.36 -37.59
CA ALA A 75 11.79 17.88 -37.71
C ALA A 75 12.72 17.22 -36.65
N SER A 76 14.04 17.37 -36.74
CA SER A 76 15.09 16.44 -36.24
C SER A 76 15.36 16.41 -34.72
N THR A 77 16.40 15.65 -34.38
CA THR A 77 16.90 15.07 -33.11
C THR A 77 17.36 16.08 -32.07
N GLU A 78 16.98 15.86 -30.81
CA GLU A 78 17.87 15.69 -29.64
C GLU A 78 17.05 15.68 -28.34
N HIS A 79 17.45 14.78 -27.46
CA HIS A 79 17.06 14.54 -26.05
C HIS A 79 15.59 14.22 -25.73
N ALA A 80 15.40 13.10 -25.02
CA ALA A 80 14.14 12.72 -24.43
C ALA A 80 13.84 13.68 -23.26
N TYR A 81 12.87 14.57 -23.44
CA TYR A 81 12.33 15.37 -22.34
C TYR A 81 11.62 14.43 -21.36
N ASN A 82 12.32 14.10 -20.27
CA ASN A 82 11.84 13.22 -19.21
C ASN A 82 11.43 13.99 -17.94
N GLY A 83 11.65 15.31 -17.91
CA GLY A 83 11.41 16.19 -16.75
C GLY A 83 10.08 16.94 -16.78
N HIS A 84 9.03 16.40 -17.42
CA HIS A 84 7.78 17.14 -17.61
C HIS A 84 7.02 17.45 -16.29
N ALA A 85 7.38 16.81 -15.18
CA ALA A 85 6.82 17.12 -13.86
C ALA A 85 7.43 18.38 -13.20
N ASN A 86 8.66 18.77 -13.56
CA ASN A 86 9.36 19.91 -12.94
C ASN A 86 8.66 21.27 -13.12
N PRO A 87 8.23 21.67 -14.33
CA PRO A 87 7.57 22.97 -14.48
C PRO A 87 6.21 22.99 -13.76
N SER A 88 5.48 21.88 -13.73
CA SER A 88 4.27 21.74 -12.93
C SER A 88 4.56 21.90 -11.43
N ALA A 89 5.60 21.25 -10.92
CA ALA A 89 6.02 21.37 -9.52
C ALA A 89 6.42 22.81 -9.16
N SER A 90 7.10 23.51 -10.08
CA SER A 90 7.51 24.91 -9.89
C SER A 90 6.30 25.84 -9.78
N LEU A 91 5.29 25.66 -10.63
CA LEU A 91 4.02 26.39 -10.52
C LEU A 91 3.31 26.08 -9.20
N VAL A 92 3.30 24.82 -8.76
CA VAL A 92 2.72 24.45 -7.46
C VAL A 92 3.45 25.14 -6.31
N MET A 93 4.78 25.12 -6.29
CA MET A 93 5.58 25.78 -5.26
C MET A 93 5.29 27.29 -5.23
N ALA A 94 5.29 27.96 -6.39
CA ALA A 94 5.05 29.39 -6.50
C ALA A 94 3.65 29.80 -5.99
N ASN A 95 2.62 29.04 -6.34
CA ASN A 95 1.23 29.40 -6.03
C ASN A 95 0.81 28.99 -4.62
N THR A 96 1.25 27.81 -4.17
CA THR A 96 0.80 27.25 -2.88
C THR A 96 1.77 27.55 -1.74
N LYS A 97 3.02 27.92 -2.05
CA LYS A 97 4.10 28.10 -1.07
C LYS A 97 4.30 26.86 -0.20
N ASN A 98 4.11 25.67 -0.78
CA ASN A 98 4.18 24.41 -0.07
C ASN A 98 5.03 23.39 -0.85
N PHE A 99 6.21 23.11 -0.32
CA PHE A 99 7.16 22.21 -0.98
C PHE A 99 6.67 20.75 -1.01
N ILE A 100 5.78 20.33 -0.09
CA ILE A 100 5.24 18.95 -0.10
C ILE A 100 4.34 18.74 -1.30
N LEU A 101 3.52 19.74 -1.65
CA LEU A 101 2.69 19.69 -2.85
C LEU A 101 3.56 19.70 -4.10
N ALA A 102 4.57 20.56 -4.14
CA ALA A 102 5.51 20.66 -5.24
C ALA A 102 6.29 19.34 -5.42
N GLU A 103 6.80 18.74 -4.35
CA GLU A 103 7.51 17.46 -4.38
C GLU A 103 6.63 16.29 -4.79
N THR A 104 5.39 16.27 -4.31
CA THR A 104 4.39 15.27 -4.71
C THR A 104 4.22 15.28 -6.22
N VAL A 105 4.06 16.47 -6.80
CA VAL A 105 3.97 16.67 -8.25
C VAL A 105 5.29 16.32 -8.94
N ARG A 106 6.44 16.81 -8.47
CA ARG A 106 7.75 16.55 -9.10
C ARG A 106 8.07 15.06 -9.18
N ARG A 107 7.64 14.27 -8.18
CA ARG A 107 8.02 12.87 -8.02
C ARG A 107 6.97 11.85 -8.44
N HIS A 108 5.79 12.25 -8.94
CA HIS A 108 4.67 11.32 -9.18
C HIS A 108 4.99 10.18 -10.19
N HIS A 109 5.97 10.35 -11.08
CA HIS A 109 6.43 9.27 -11.97
C HIS A 109 7.62 8.45 -11.43
N GLY A 110 8.26 8.90 -10.35
CA GLY A 110 9.54 8.36 -9.87
C GLY A 110 9.48 7.83 -8.45
N ALA A 111 10.40 8.31 -7.62
CA ALA A 111 10.45 7.98 -6.21
C ALA A 111 10.68 9.25 -5.38
N LEU A 112 10.09 9.29 -4.19
CA LEU A 112 10.41 10.28 -3.16
C LEU A 112 11.90 10.23 -2.84
N GLN A 113 12.47 11.39 -2.50
CA GLN A 113 13.88 11.52 -2.15
C GLN A 113 14.05 11.97 -0.71
N ASP A 114 15.29 11.90 -0.22
CA ASP A 114 15.67 12.49 1.05
C ASP A 114 15.65 14.02 1.00
N LEU A 115 15.71 14.63 2.18
CA LEU A 115 15.69 16.09 2.33
C LEU A 115 16.89 16.77 1.67
N ASP A 116 18.05 16.09 1.59
CA ASP A 116 19.26 16.67 0.99
C ASP A 116 19.08 16.86 -0.52
N GLU A 117 18.44 15.89 -1.21
CA GLU A 117 18.10 16.06 -2.63
C GLU A 117 17.02 17.12 -2.83
N ILE A 118 16.00 17.15 -1.98
CA ILE A 118 14.93 18.16 -2.05
C ILE A 118 15.52 19.57 -1.91
N LYS A 119 16.39 19.78 -0.92
CA LYS A 119 17.10 21.05 -0.70
C LYS A 119 18.01 21.42 -1.87
N ARG A 120 18.76 20.45 -2.40
CA ARG A 120 19.62 20.70 -3.57
C ARG A 120 18.82 21.18 -4.77
N HIS A 121 17.61 20.62 -4.98
CA HIS A 121 16.76 21.03 -6.08
C HIS A 121 16.16 22.43 -5.87
N TRP A 122 15.51 22.69 -4.74
CA TRP A 122 14.76 23.94 -4.55
C TRP A 122 15.61 25.11 -4.04
N VAL A 123 16.54 24.86 -3.12
CA VAL A 123 17.33 25.92 -2.47
C VAL A 123 18.61 26.21 -3.26
N SER A 124 19.23 25.18 -3.84
CA SER A 124 20.47 25.32 -4.62
C SER A 124 20.25 25.30 -6.13
N GLY A 125 19.01 25.18 -6.60
CA GLY A 125 18.69 25.22 -8.02
C GLY A 125 18.79 26.64 -8.60
N GLU A 126 19.21 26.77 -9.85
CA GLU A 126 19.33 28.08 -10.48
C GLU A 126 17.95 28.60 -10.94
N TYR A 127 17.57 29.81 -10.49
CA TYR A 127 16.32 30.47 -10.86
C TYR A 127 16.06 30.48 -12.38
N SER A 128 17.12 30.72 -13.17
CA SER A 128 17.04 30.73 -14.63
C SER A 128 16.55 29.41 -15.22
N GLU A 129 16.92 28.26 -14.65
CA GLU A 129 16.47 26.95 -15.13
C GLU A 129 14.96 26.79 -14.99
N PHE A 130 14.40 27.16 -13.83
CA PHE A 130 12.96 27.11 -13.58
C PHE A 130 12.18 28.01 -14.55
N ILE A 131 12.66 29.24 -14.77
CA ILE A 131 12.03 30.19 -15.70
C ILE A 131 12.14 29.72 -17.15
N GLU A 132 13.29 29.19 -17.56
CA GLU A 132 13.47 28.65 -18.91
C GLU A 132 12.52 27.48 -19.17
N GLU A 133 12.39 26.54 -18.22
CA GLU A 133 11.43 25.44 -18.33
C GLU A 133 9.99 25.96 -18.51
N LEU A 134 9.56 26.94 -17.71
CA LEU A 134 8.20 27.51 -17.84
C LEU A 134 7.98 28.23 -19.18
N LYS A 135 8.96 29.01 -19.64
CA LYS A 135 8.87 29.74 -20.92
C LYS A 135 8.82 28.81 -22.14
N THR A 136 9.33 27.59 -22.01
CA THR A 136 9.28 26.60 -23.09
C THR A 136 7.93 25.89 -23.21
N LEU A 137 7.09 25.96 -22.18
CA LEU A 137 5.73 25.42 -22.24
C LEU A 137 4.86 26.25 -23.18
N HIS A 138 4.03 25.58 -23.98
CA HIS A 138 3.10 26.24 -24.87
C HIS A 138 1.69 26.22 -24.26
N PRO A 139 1.14 27.38 -23.84
CA PRO A 139 -0.26 27.47 -23.45
C PRO A 139 -1.18 26.96 -24.58
N TRP A 140 -2.26 26.27 -24.22
CA TRP A 140 -3.21 25.71 -25.18
C TRP A 140 -4.65 26.06 -24.83
N PRO A 141 -5.58 26.08 -25.81
CA PRO A 141 -6.97 26.49 -25.58
C PRO A 141 -7.72 25.67 -24.51
N GLY A 142 -7.34 24.41 -24.32
CA GLY A 142 -7.97 23.51 -23.36
C GLY A 142 -7.77 23.90 -21.89
N MET A 143 -6.78 24.75 -21.59
CA MET A 143 -6.50 25.19 -20.22
C MET A 143 -7.67 25.92 -19.55
N ILE A 144 -8.52 26.60 -20.33
CA ILE A 144 -9.71 27.29 -19.80
C ILE A 144 -10.65 26.32 -19.09
N LYS A 145 -10.71 25.06 -19.55
CA LYS A 145 -11.56 24.03 -18.94
C LYS A 145 -11.12 23.67 -17.52
N LEU A 146 -9.86 23.94 -17.15
CA LEU A 146 -9.35 23.69 -15.80
C LEU A 146 -9.98 24.66 -14.78
N GLY A 147 -10.56 25.78 -15.22
CA GLY A 147 -11.21 26.76 -14.34
C GLY A 147 -10.24 27.56 -13.46
N ILE A 148 -8.93 27.43 -13.68
CA ILE A 148 -7.88 28.19 -12.98
C ILE A 148 -7.60 29.53 -13.67
N TRP A 149 -7.73 29.57 -15.00
CA TRP A 149 -7.46 30.75 -15.82
C TRP A 149 -8.70 31.21 -16.56
N ASP A 150 -9.00 32.52 -16.49
CA ASP A 150 -10.10 33.16 -17.23
C ASP A 150 -9.84 33.24 -18.74
N SER A 151 -8.56 33.29 -19.13
CA SER A 151 -8.11 33.32 -20.52
C SER A 151 -6.81 32.52 -20.65
N VAL A 152 -6.46 32.09 -21.87
CA VAL A 152 -5.25 31.28 -22.08
C VAL A 152 -4.05 32.19 -21.79
N PRO A 153 -3.18 31.84 -20.83
CA PRO A 153 -2.05 32.70 -20.48
C PRO A 153 -1.13 32.89 -21.69
N VAL A 154 -0.44 34.03 -21.74
CA VAL A 154 0.50 34.31 -22.84
C VAL A 154 1.73 33.42 -22.71
N ASP A 155 2.24 33.28 -21.49
CA ASP A 155 3.27 32.32 -21.11
C ASP A 155 3.06 31.85 -19.66
N PHE A 156 3.70 30.75 -19.26
CA PHE A 156 3.58 30.19 -17.91
C PHE A 156 4.51 30.85 -16.87
N ALA A 157 5.42 31.73 -17.31
CA ALA A 157 6.29 32.48 -16.42
C ALA A 157 5.62 33.79 -15.94
N GLU A 158 4.52 34.19 -16.59
CA GLU A 158 3.69 35.32 -16.19
C GLU A 158 3.14 35.12 -14.77
N GLY A 159 3.48 36.04 -13.86
CA GLY A 159 3.10 35.96 -12.45
C GLY A 159 3.98 35.04 -11.59
N PHE A 160 5.03 34.44 -12.15
CA PHE A 160 6.02 33.71 -11.37
C PHE A 160 6.86 34.69 -10.52
N PRO A 161 7.24 34.34 -9.27
CA PRO A 161 8.02 35.23 -8.41
C PRO A 161 9.34 35.68 -9.06
N GLU A 162 9.75 36.91 -8.77
CA GLU A 162 11.08 37.40 -9.12
C GLU A 162 12.16 36.59 -8.37
N GLN A 163 13.39 36.58 -8.89
CA GLN A 163 14.48 35.72 -8.40
C GLN A 163 14.66 35.76 -6.89
N GLU A 164 14.81 36.96 -6.31
CA GLU A 164 15.01 37.13 -4.86
C GLU A 164 13.82 36.56 -4.06
N SER A 165 12.59 36.87 -4.48
CA SER A 165 11.38 36.34 -3.83
C SER A 165 11.23 34.81 -3.97
N TRP A 166 11.71 34.23 -5.06
CA TRP A 166 11.71 32.78 -5.28
C TRP A 166 12.73 32.08 -4.39
N GLU A 167 13.95 32.60 -4.34
CA GLU A 167 15.03 32.07 -3.51
C GLU A 167 14.65 32.13 -2.02
N ASP A 168 14.11 33.27 -1.57
CA ASP A 168 13.58 33.43 -0.20
C ASP A 168 12.47 32.43 0.09
N LEU A 169 11.49 32.26 -0.81
CA LEU A 169 10.41 31.30 -0.64
C LEU A 169 10.93 29.86 -0.47
N CYS A 170 11.87 29.44 -1.31
CA CYS A 170 12.44 28.09 -1.25
C CYS A 170 13.26 27.89 0.02
N PHE A 171 14.07 28.88 0.40
CA PHE A 171 14.87 28.86 1.63
C PHE A 171 13.97 28.81 2.86
N ASP A 172 12.96 29.67 2.95
CA ASP A 172 12.02 29.74 4.06
C ASP A 172 11.32 28.40 4.28
N GLN A 173 10.82 27.77 3.22
CA GLN A 173 10.10 26.49 3.32
C GLN A 173 10.97 25.33 3.82
N LEU A 174 12.24 25.27 3.38
CA LEU A 174 13.09 24.09 3.58
C LEU A 174 14.16 24.25 4.66
N GLU A 175 14.52 25.49 5.03
CA GLU A 175 15.52 25.79 6.05
C GLU A 175 14.92 26.44 7.30
N ILE A 176 13.85 27.25 7.17
CA ILE A 176 13.27 27.98 8.30
C ILE A 176 12.04 27.28 8.87
N PHE A 177 11.06 26.94 8.03
CA PHE A 177 9.77 26.41 8.45
C PHE A 177 9.73 24.89 8.57
N LEU A 178 10.76 24.19 8.07
CA LEU A 178 10.86 22.75 8.19
C LEU A 178 11.07 22.35 9.67
N PRO A 179 10.16 21.59 10.29
CA PRO A 179 10.17 21.39 11.74
C PRO A 179 11.08 20.23 12.16
N VAL A 180 12.34 20.20 11.70
CA VAL A 180 13.27 19.05 11.85
C VAL A 180 13.47 18.62 13.31
N LYS A 181 13.32 19.55 14.27
CA LYS A 181 13.46 19.28 15.71
C LYS A 181 12.16 18.82 16.39
N ASP A 182 11.02 18.96 15.73
CA ASP A 182 9.72 18.52 16.21
C ASP A 182 9.32 17.22 15.49
N HIS A 183 9.54 16.10 16.18
CA HIS A 183 9.25 14.78 15.63
C HIS A 183 7.77 14.58 15.28
N GLN A 184 6.86 15.19 16.05
CA GLN A 184 5.42 15.05 15.79
C GLN A 184 5.03 15.81 14.53
N ALA A 185 5.51 17.04 14.38
CA ALA A 185 5.30 17.82 13.16
C ALA A 185 5.93 17.14 11.92
N MET A 186 7.12 16.55 12.06
CA MET A 186 7.75 15.78 10.98
C MET A 186 6.96 14.51 10.62
N SER A 187 6.39 13.81 11.60
CA SER A 187 5.51 12.68 11.34
C SER A 187 4.23 13.09 10.59
N GLN A 188 3.63 14.22 10.95
CA GLN A 188 2.48 14.75 10.20
C GLN A 188 2.87 15.11 8.77
N LEU A 189 3.99 15.80 8.59
CA LEU A 189 4.51 16.18 7.28
C LEU A 189 4.76 14.96 6.38
N TRP A 190 5.35 13.90 6.94
CA TRP A 190 5.51 12.62 6.25
C TRP A 190 4.17 12.01 5.86
N LEU A 191 3.20 12.01 6.77
CA LEU A 191 1.86 11.45 6.50
C LEU A 191 1.16 12.21 5.37
N GLU A 192 1.20 13.54 5.36
CA GLU A 192 0.60 14.36 4.30
C GLU A 192 1.28 14.12 2.95
N LEU A 193 2.61 14.06 2.91
CA LEU A 193 3.34 13.70 1.69
C LEU A 193 2.90 12.34 1.17
N ARG A 194 2.83 11.33 2.04
CA ARG A 194 2.42 9.97 1.65
C ARG A 194 0.96 9.91 1.21
N LYS A 195 0.06 10.66 1.86
CA LYS A 195 -1.36 10.81 1.49
C LYS A 195 -1.48 11.27 0.03
N LEU A 196 -0.89 12.42 -0.27
CA LEU A 196 -1.03 13.09 -1.55
C LEU A 196 -0.32 12.33 -2.66
N TYR A 197 0.87 11.80 -2.36
CA TYR A 197 1.62 10.97 -3.30
C TYR A 197 0.85 9.70 -3.66
N SER A 198 0.24 9.03 -2.68
CA SER A 198 -0.60 7.86 -2.92
C SER A 198 -1.81 8.17 -3.79
N LEU A 199 -2.54 9.26 -3.49
CA LEU A 199 -3.73 9.68 -4.23
C LEU A 199 -3.40 10.08 -5.67
N LEU A 200 -2.41 10.96 -5.86
CA LEU A 200 -2.03 11.49 -7.17
C LEU A 200 -1.52 10.38 -8.10
N VAL A 201 -0.58 9.56 -7.62
CA VAL A 201 0.01 8.49 -8.43
C VAL A 201 -1.05 7.46 -8.82
N THR A 202 -1.97 7.13 -7.91
CA THR A 202 -3.06 6.20 -8.21
C THR A 202 -4.00 6.77 -9.27
N ALA A 203 -4.41 8.03 -9.11
CA ALA A 203 -5.35 8.67 -10.01
C ALA A 203 -4.78 8.88 -11.42
N ASP A 204 -3.54 9.36 -11.54
CA ASP A 204 -2.84 9.55 -12.82
C ASP A 204 -2.80 8.25 -13.62
N ARG A 205 -2.39 7.16 -12.96
CA ARG A 205 -2.24 5.86 -13.61
C ARG A 205 -3.57 5.21 -13.91
N TRP A 206 -4.57 5.37 -13.04
CA TRP A 206 -5.92 4.87 -13.29
C TRP A 206 -6.49 5.52 -14.56
N ASP A 207 -6.42 6.84 -14.67
CA ASP A 207 -6.89 7.58 -15.84
C ASP A 207 -6.13 7.20 -17.13
N ALA A 208 -4.83 6.92 -17.01
CA ALA A 208 -3.99 6.54 -18.14
C ALA A 208 -4.23 5.10 -18.64
N THR A 209 -4.76 4.20 -17.81
CA THR A 209 -4.76 2.75 -18.11
C THR A 209 -6.12 2.08 -18.01
N VAL A 210 -6.95 2.46 -17.05
CA VAL A 210 -8.24 1.82 -16.74
C VAL A 210 -9.39 2.60 -17.38
N SER A 211 -9.76 3.72 -16.79
CA SER A 211 -10.94 4.52 -17.18
C SER A 211 -10.82 5.97 -16.69
N SER A 212 -11.65 6.86 -17.22
CA SER A 212 -11.73 8.27 -16.83
C SER A 212 -12.41 8.53 -15.49
N ASP A 213 -12.95 7.48 -14.87
CA ASP A 213 -13.65 7.51 -13.59
C ASP A 213 -13.23 6.33 -12.72
N TRP A 214 -13.27 6.51 -11.40
CA TRP A 214 -13.04 5.43 -10.43
C TRP A 214 -14.31 5.24 -9.60
N GLN A 215 -14.67 3.99 -9.36
CA GLN A 215 -15.87 3.63 -8.60
C GLN A 215 -15.50 2.84 -7.35
N PRO A 216 -15.99 3.23 -6.17
CA PRO A 216 -15.64 2.56 -4.93
C PRO A 216 -16.25 1.16 -4.84
N GLN A 217 -15.42 0.19 -4.45
CA GLN A 217 -15.88 -1.14 -4.07
C GLN A 217 -16.27 -1.13 -2.60
N LYS A 218 -17.56 -1.32 -2.31
CA LYS A 218 -18.06 -1.25 -0.92
C LYS A 218 -17.87 -2.57 -0.21
N LEU A 219 -17.33 -2.50 1.01
CA LEU A 219 -17.33 -3.63 1.93
C LEU A 219 -18.77 -4.09 2.22
N ARG A 220 -19.05 -5.37 1.96
CA ARG A 220 -20.32 -6.02 2.30
C ARG A 220 -20.07 -7.09 3.35
N HIS A 221 -20.63 -6.88 4.53
CA HIS A 221 -20.62 -7.87 5.60
C HIS A 221 -21.89 -8.74 5.51
N ASN A 222 -21.71 -10.06 5.57
CA ASN A 222 -22.81 -11.02 5.67
C ASN A 222 -22.52 -11.99 6.84
N PRO A 223 -23.06 -11.72 8.04
CA PRO A 223 -22.86 -12.58 9.21
C PRO A 223 -23.19 -14.05 8.96
N GLN A 224 -24.19 -14.33 8.10
CA GLN A 224 -24.61 -15.70 7.80
C GLN A 224 -23.49 -16.53 7.17
N LYS A 225 -22.62 -15.92 6.34
CA LYS A 225 -21.48 -16.64 5.74
C LYS A 225 -20.51 -17.16 6.81
N PHE A 226 -20.32 -16.43 7.91
CA PHE A 226 -19.48 -16.87 9.02
C PHE A 226 -20.13 -18.02 9.79
N GLU A 227 -21.42 -17.92 10.10
CA GLU A 227 -22.18 -18.99 10.76
C GLU A 227 -22.17 -20.29 9.94
N ASP A 228 -22.43 -20.18 8.64
CA ASP A 228 -22.46 -21.30 7.70
C ASP A 228 -21.08 -21.97 7.61
N PHE A 229 -20.01 -21.18 7.54
CA PHE A 229 -18.65 -21.69 7.52
C PHE A 229 -18.29 -22.43 8.83
N ILE A 230 -18.65 -21.88 9.98
CA ILE A 230 -18.42 -22.52 11.29
C ILE A 230 -19.17 -23.85 11.37
N LYS A 231 -20.44 -23.87 10.97
CA LYS A 231 -21.27 -25.08 10.93
C LYS A 231 -20.66 -26.14 10.02
N GLN A 232 -20.24 -25.76 8.82
CA GLN A 232 -19.57 -26.65 7.88
C GLN A 232 -18.30 -27.27 8.47
N LYS A 233 -17.46 -26.48 9.16
CA LYS A 233 -16.24 -26.98 9.81
C LYS A 233 -16.55 -27.93 10.97
N HIS A 234 -17.60 -27.65 11.72
CA HIS A 234 -18.06 -28.52 12.81
C HIS A 234 -18.54 -29.88 12.27
N ASP A 235 -19.36 -29.87 11.21
CA ASP A 235 -19.87 -31.10 10.56
C ASP A 235 -18.73 -31.95 9.99
N GLN A 236 -17.72 -31.31 9.36
CA GLN A 236 -16.51 -31.99 8.88
C GLN A 236 -15.70 -32.61 10.02
N ALA A 237 -15.62 -31.95 11.18
CA ALA A 237 -14.91 -32.49 12.34
C ALA A 237 -15.64 -33.68 12.97
N GLN A 238 -16.98 -33.65 12.97
CA GLN A 238 -17.81 -34.79 13.38
C GLN A 238 -17.56 -36.02 12.52
N GLN A 239 -17.53 -35.85 11.19
CA GLN A 239 -17.23 -36.94 10.27
C GLN A 239 -15.83 -37.54 10.46
N ARG A 240 -14.86 -36.74 10.93
CA ARG A 240 -13.48 -37.17 11.20
C ARG A 240 -13.23 -37.69 12.62
N GLY A 241 -14.23 -37.64 13.50
CA GLY A 241 -14.11 -38.06 14.90
C GLY A 241 -13.27 -37.12 15.78
N ILE A 242 -13.10 -35.85 15.40
CA ILE A 242 -12.26 -34.86 16.10
C ILE A 242 -13.13 -33.85 16.88
N ASN A 243 -14.18 -34.35 17.56
CA ASN A 243 -15.24 -33.52 18.17
C ASN A 243 -14.75 -32.59 19.29
N ASP A 244 -13.85 -33.07 20.16
CA ASP A 244 -13.39 -32.28 21.30
C ASP A 244 -12.65 -31.00 20.87
N LEU A 245 -11.81 -31.09 19.83
CA LEU A 245 -11.05 -29.96 19.32
C LEU A 245 -11.94 -28.96 18.58
N ALA A 246 -12.89 -29.47 17.78
CA ALA A 246 -13.85 -28.61 17.09
C ALA A 246 -14.73 -27.86 18.08
N LYS A 247 -15.26 -28.55 19.10
CA LYS A 247 -16.05 -27.95 20.17
C LYS A 247 -15.26 -26.88 20.92
N TRP A 248 -14.00 -27.15 21.28
CA TRP A 248 -13.12 -26.17 21.93
C TRP A 248 -12.88 -24.94 21.04
N ARG A 249 -12.65 -25.11 19.73
CA ARG A 249 -12.50 -24.00 18.79
C ARG A 249 -13.76 -23.15 18.67
N SER A 250 -14.94 -23.77 18.60
CA SER A 250 -16.22 -23.05 18.54
C SER A 250 -16.48 -22.26 19.82
N GLN A 251 -16.26 -22.86 21.00
CA GLN A 251 -16.37 -22.17 22.28
C GLN A 251 -15.39 -21.00 22.42
N LEU A 252 -14.15 -21.19 21.95
CA LEU A 252 -13.15 -20.14 21.94
C LEU A 252 -13.54 -19.00 21.00
N TYR A 253 -14.04 -19.32 19.81
CA TYR A 253 -14.55 -18.34 18.85
C TYR A 253 -15.65 -17.48 19.51
N GLU A 254 -16.71 -18.10 20.04
CA GLU A 254 -17.81 -17.39 20.69
C GLU A 254 -17.33 -16.48 21.83
N LYS A 255 -16.44 -16.99 22.68
CA LYS A 255 -15.89 -16.25 23.82
C LYS A 255 -15.07 -15.04 23.38
N VAL A 256 -14.24 -15.18 22.35
CA VAL A 256 -13.40 -14.08 21.85
C VAL A 256 -14.26 -13.04 21.12
N ILE A 257 -15.20 -13.45 20.27
CA ILE A 257 -16.08 -12.52 19.56
C ILE A 257 -16.94 -11.73 20.55
N SER A 258 -17.56 -12.40 21.53
CA SER A 258 -18.36 -11.71 22.54
C SER A 258 -17.54 -10.69 23.37
N ASN A 259 -16.29 -11.03 23.69
CA ASN A 259 -15.39 -10.07 24.36
C ASN A 259 -15.02 -8.91 23.43
N ALA A 260 -14.70 -9.18 22.16
CA ALA A 260 -14.39 -8.15 21.17
C ALA A 260 -15.55 -7.16 21.00
N GLU A 261 -16.80 -7.63 20.97
CA GLU A 261 -18.00 -6.77 20.91
C GLU A 261 -18.11 -5.80 22.09
N GLN A 262 -17.63 -6.21 23.27
CA GLN A 262 -17.65 -5.38 24.48
C GLN A 262 -16.46 -4.43 24.57
N VAL A 263 -15.29 -4.87 24.10
CA VAL A 263 -14.03 -4.13 24.26
C VAL A 263 -13.78 -3.16 23.10
N MET A 264 -14.16 -3.53 21.87
CA MET A 264 -13.94 -2.72 20.68
C MET A 264 -15.00 -1.62 20.56
N GLN A 265 -14.77 -0.50 21.24
CA GLN A 265 -15.69 0.65 21.28
C GLN A 265 -15.31 1.78 20.33
N ARG A 266 -14.08 1.78 19.81
CA ARG A 266 -13.56 2.78 18.86
C ARG A 266 -12.43 2.18 18.01
N PRO A 267 -12.07 2.80 16.87
CA PRO A 267 -10.81 2.52 16.21
C PRO A 267 -9.64 2.67 17.20
N ASP A 268 -8.84 1.62 17.32
CA ASP A 268 -7.70 1.58 18.23
C ASP A 268 -6.73 0.45 17.82
N LEU A 269 -5.66 0.29 18.60
CA LEU A 269 -4.73 -0.81 18.47
C LEU A 269 -5.14 -1.94 19.42
N TYR A 270 -5.35 -3.12 18.86
CA TYR A 270 -5.80 -4.30 19.56
C TYR A 270 -4.80 -5.44 19.39
N THR A 271 -4.71 -6.30 20.40
CA THR A 271 -3.93 -7.54 20.34
C THR A 271 -4.84 -8.75 20.45
N LEU A 272 -4.47 -9.84 19.78
CA LEU A 272 -5.15 -11.12 19.91
C LEU A 272 -4.14 -12.23 20.14
N SER A 273 -4.04 -12.66 21.40
CA SER A 273 -3.09 -13.67 21.86
C SER A 273 -3.72 -15.06 21.89
N LEU A 274 -3.50 -15.86 20.84
CA LEU A 274 -4.06 -17.21 20.72
C LEU A 274 -2.98 -18.26 20.45
N PRO A 275 -3.10 -19.50 20.96
CA PRO A 275 -2.16 -20.57 20.64
C PRO A 275 -2.31 -21.04 19.18
N THR A 276 -1.23 -21.60 18.62
CA THR A 276 -1.27 -22.21 17.28
C THR A 276 -2.32 -23.31 17.23
N GLY A 277 -3.08 -23.36 16.13
CA GLY A 277 -4.18 -24.32 15.96
C GLY A 277 -5.49 -23.93 16.64
N ALA A 278 -5.59 -22.73 17.23
CA ALA A 278 -6.84 -22.18 17.80
C ALA A 278 -7.88 -21.75 16.75
N GLY A 279 -7.54 -21.72 15.46
CA GLY A 279 -8.41 -21.15 14.42
C GLY A 279 -8.26 -19.64 14.26
N LYS A 280 -7.04 -19.13 14.50
CA LYS A 280 -6.63 -17.72 14.38
C LYS A 280 -7.17 -17.02 13.15
N THR A 281 -7.01 -17.60 11.95
CA THR A 281 -7.50 -17.02 10.70
C THR A 281 -8.98 -16.64 10.78
N LEU A 282 -9.85 -17.59 11.15
CA LEU A 282 -11.29 -17.37 11.20
C LEU A 282 -11.66 -16.33 12.26
N ILE A 283 -11.06 -16.44 13.45
CA ILE A 283 -11.31 -15.48 14.55
C ILE A 283 -10.84 -14.08 14.14
N GLY A 284 -9.64 -13.95 13.55
CA GLY A 284 -9.09 -12.68 13.08
C GLY A 284 -9.96 -12.03 12.00
N LEU A 285 -10.42 -12.81 11.02
CA LEU A 285 -11.34 -12.30 9.98
C LEU A 285 -12.70 -11.90 10.55
N ALA A 286 -13.23 -12.65 11.51
CA ALA A 286 -14.50 -12.34 12.17
C ALA A 286 -14.42 -11.07 13.03
N ILE A 287 -13.36 -10.91 13.82
CA ILE A 287 -13.10 -9.66 14.57
C ILE A 287 -12.91 -8.50 13.61
N ALA A 288 -12.18 -8.70 12.51
CA ALA A 288 -11.99 -7.65 11.52
C ALA A 288 -13.32 -7.23 10.85
N ALA A 289 -14.19 -8.20 10.54
CA ALA A 289 -15.53 -7.93 10.03
C ALA A 289 -16.39 -7.16 11.03
N LEU A 290 -16.39 -7.58 12.30
CA LEU A 290 -17.06 -6.90 13.41
C LEU A 290 -16.59 -5.44 13.55
N ALA A 291 -15.27 -5.24 13.57
CA ALA A 291 -14.67 -3.91 13.67
C ALA A 291 -15.00 -3.05 12.45
N ALA A 292 -14.96 -3.64 11.25
CA ALA A 292 -15.21 -2.93 10.01
C ALA A 292 -16.67 -2.45 9.90
N GLU A 293 -17.62 -3.30 10.29
CA GLU A 293 -19.03 -2.92 10.38
C GLU A 293 -19.25 -1.84 11.45
N ARG A 294 -18.73 -2.05 12.66
CA ARG A 294 -18.93 -1.14 13.80
C ARG A 294 -18.34 0.24 13.57
N PHE A 295 -17.14 0.31 12.98
CA PHE A 295 -16.41 1.57 12.79
C PHE A 295 -16.59 2.16 11.39
N GLN A 296 -17.48 1.58 10.58
CA GLN A 296 -17.74 2.01 9.19
C GLN A 296 -16.42 2.12 8.41
N ALA A 297 -15.64 1.04 8.48
CA ALA A 297 -14.35 0.95 7.83
C ALA A 297 -14.52 0.85 6.31
N THR A 298 -13.51 1.33 5.60
CA THR A 298 -13.45 1.32 4.13
C THR A 298 -13.11 -0.06 3.59
N GLY A 299 -12.37 -0.86 4.36
CA GLY A 299 -11.99 -2.22 4.02
C GLY A 299 -11.20 -2.94 5.11
N ILE A 300 -10.88 -4.21 4.83
CA ILE A 300 -10.05 -5.07 5.67
C ILE A 300 -8.78 -5.44 4.91
N ILE A 301 -7.63 -5.22 5.52
CA ILE A 301 -6.32 -5.62 4.98
C ILE A 301 -5.73 -6.68 5.92
N TYR A 302 -5.68 -7.92 5.44
CA TYR A 302 -5.16 -9.06 6.18
C TYR A 302 -3.72 -9.34 5.73
N VAL A 303 -2.77 -9.12 6.64
CA VAL A 303 -1.34 -9.13 6.36
C VAL A 303 -0.70 -10.38 6.96
N LEU A 304 -0.07 -11.19 6.12
CA LEU A 304 0.54 -12.47 6.48
C LEU A 304 2.07 -12.42 6.36
N PRO A 305 2.81 -13.20 7.16
CA PRO A 305 4.27 -13.15 7.17
C PRO A 305 4.90 -13.75 5.90
N PHE A 306 4.23 -14.72 5.26
CA PHE A 306 4.77 -15.47 4.12
C PHE A 306 3.74 -15.65 3.00
N ILE A 307 4.23 -15.65 1.76
CA ILE A 307 3.42 -15.84 0.54
C ILE A 307 2.61 -17.13 0.60
N SER A 308 3.19 -18.25 1.03
CA SER A 308 2.51 -19.56 1.06
C SER A 308 1.26 -19.59 1.95
N LEU A 309 1.14 -18.65 2.89
CA LEU A 309 -0.04 -18.51 3.73
C LEU A 309 -1.10 -17.63 3.08
N VAL A 310 -0.73 -16.77 2.11
CA VAL A 310 -1.67 -15.87 1.43
C VAL A 310 -2.71 -16.67 0.66
N ASP A 311 -2.30 -17.61 -0.19
CA ASP A 311 -3.21 -18.44 -1.00
C ASP A 311 -4.28 -19.15 -0.13
N GLN A 312 -3.84 -19.76 0.97
CA GLN A 312 -4.71 -20.51 1.87
C GLN A 312 -5.70 -19.60 2.61
N ASN A 313 -5.22 -18.46 3.12
CA ASN A 313 -6.07 -17.53 3.85
C ASN A 313 -6.97 -16.71 2.93
N ALA A 314 -6.54 -16.43 1.70
CA ALA A 314 -7.36 -15.80 0.66
C ALA A 314 -8.55 -16.70 0.28
N GLU A 315 -8.34 -18.02 0.17
CA GLU A 315 -9.44 -18.97 -0.05
C GLU A 315 -10.45 -18.97 1.10
N VAL A 316 -9.97 -18.95 2.36
CA VAL A 316 -10.86 -18.80 3.52
C VAL A 316 -11.63 -17.48 3.46
N ALA A 317 -10.96 -16.37 3.14
CA ALA A 317 -11.61 -15.07 3.00
C ALA A 317 -12.64 -15.05 1.87
N LYS A 318 -12.37 -15.69 0.72
CA LYS A 318 -13.31 -15.79 -0.44
C LYS A 318 -14.58 -16.56 -0.08
N GLN A 319 -14.53 -17.48 0.89
CA GLN A 319 -15.72 -18.17 1.40
C GLN A 319 -16.56 -17.27 2.33
N LEU A 320 -15.92 -16.30 3.01
CA LEU A 320 -16.53 -15.42 4.00
C LEU A 320 -17.01 -14.08 3.41
N PHE A 321 -16.36 -13.58 2.36
CA PHE A 321 -16.64 -12.29 1.74
C PHE A 321 -16.90 -12.43 0.24
N GLU A 322 -17.59 -11.47 -0.38
CA GLU A 322 -17.87 -11.50 -1.83
C GLU A 322 -16.70 -11.00 -2.67
N GLN A 323 -15.99 -9.99 -2.18
CA GLN A 323 -14.96 -9.26 -2.93
C GLN A 323 -13.63 -9.32 -2.19
N VAL A 324 -12.78 -10.26 -2.61
CA VAL A 324 -11.48 -10.53 -1.99
C VAL A 324 -10.38 -10.47 -3.04
N GLN A 325 -9.39 -9.63 -2.79
CA GLN A 325 -8.17 -9.55 -3.58
C GLN A 325 -7.03 -10.27 -2.86
N GLU A 326 -6.46 -11.26 -3.55
CA GLU A 326 -5.24 -11.96 -3.17
C GLU A 326 -4.06 -11.18 -3.76
N ASP A 327 -3.08 -10.82 -2.94
CA ASP A 327 -1.93 -10.02 -3.36
C ASP A 327 -0.60 -10.60 -2.84
N HIS A 328 0.16 -11.21 -3.73
CA HIS A 328 1.54 -11.62 -3.51
C HIS A 328 2.28 -11.67 -4.86
N SER A 329 3.61 -11.69 -4.84
CA SER A 329 4.44 -11.65 -6.06
C SER A 329 4.19 -12.82 -7.02
N LEU A 330 3.54 -13.89 -6.58
CA LEU A 330 3.19 -15.07 -7.38
C LEU A 330 1.71 -15.10 -7.78
N ALA A 331 0.88 -14.17 -7.30
CA ALA A 331 -0.56 -14.14 -7.56
C ALA A 331 -0.90 -13.82 -9.02
N TYR A 332 0.07 -13.28 -9.75
CA TYR A 332 -0.12 -12.51 -10.97
C TYR A 332 0.49 -13.16 -12.21
N GLY A 333 0.59 -14.50 -12.25
CA GLY A 333 1.10 -15.25 -13.40
C GLY A 333 0.24 -15.10 -14.67
N GLU A 334 0.86 -15.33 -15.83
CA GLU A 334 0.25 -15.10 -17.16
C GLU A 334 -1.08 -15.82 -17.43
N GLU A 335 -1.38 -16.90 -16.70
CA GLU A 335 -2.62 -17.68 -16.87
C GLU A 335 -3.82 -17.12 -16.07
N LYS A 336 -3.62 -16.17 -15.14
CA LYS A 336 -4.71 -15.60 -14.30
C LYS A 336 -5.34 -14.31 -14.86
N TYR A 337 -4.89 -13.81 -16.02
CA TYR A 337 -5.44 -12.58 -16.63
C TYR A 337 -6.86 -12.76 -17.18
N GLU A 338 -7.29 -13.98 -17.51
CA GLU A 338 -8.61 -14.27 -18.09
C GLU A 338 -9.76 -14.26 -17.08
N ASP A 339 -9.46 -14.30 -15.77
CA ASP A 339 -10.49 -14.37 -14.71
C ASP A 339 -11.13 -13.01 -14.38
N TYR A 340 -10.59 -11.90 -14.89
CA TYR A 340 -11.14 -10.58 -14.63
C TYR A 340 -12.17 -10.17 -15.70
N ALA A 341 -13.34 -9.70 -15.24
CA ALA A 341 -14.40 -9.22 -16.12
C ALA A 341 -13.99 -7.99 -16.95
N ASP A 342 -13.14 -7.12 -16.39
CA ASP A 342 -12.49 -6.02 -17.10
C ASP A 342 -10.99 -6.28 -17.17
N LYS A 343 -10.50 -6.51 -18.40
CA LYS A 343 -9.11 -6.82 -18.68
C LYS A 343 -8.15 -5.68 -18.30
N LYS A 344 -8.52 -4.42 -18.57
CA LYS A 344 -7.64 -3.27 -18.28
C LYS A 344 -7.48 -3.09 -16.78
N TRP A 345 -8.58 -3.23 -16.05
CA TRP A 345 -8.58 -3.20 -14.60
C TRP A 345 -7.75 -4.35 -14.00
N GLY A 346 -7.92 -5.59 -14.50
CA GLY A 346 -7.12 -6.74 -14.07
C GLY A 346 -5.61 -6.59 -14.34
N GLU A 347 -5.25 -6.07 -15.51
CA GLU A 347 -3.86 -5.73 -15.88
C GLU A 347 -3.29 -4.65 -14.95
N PHE A 348 -4.08 -3.62 -14.63
CA PHE A 348 -3.69 -2.55 -13.71
C PHE A 348 -3.39 -3.07 -12.31
N LEU A 349 -4.29 -3.86 -11.72
CA LEU A 349 -4.07 -4.45 -10.40
C LEU A 349 -2.83 -5.33 -10.38
N THR A 350 -2.60 -6.09 -11.45
CA THR A 350 -1.47 -6.98 -11.59
C THR A 350 -0.15 -6.20 -11.68
N PHE A 351 -0.06 -5.25 -12.61
CA PHE A 351 1.17 -4.53 -12.89
C PHE A 351 1.58 -3.62 -11.75
N PHE A 352 0.62 -2.92 -11.14
CA PHE A 352 0.88 -1.98 -10.05
C PHE A 352 0.75 -2.60 -8.66
N ARG A 353 0.26 -3.85 -8.56
CA ARG A 353 -0.10 -4.49 -7.28
C ARG A 353 -0.95 -3.55 -6.41
N TYR A 354 -1.88 -2.84 -7.05
CA TYR A 354 -2.77 -1.90 -6.40
C TYR A 354 -3.89 -2.65 -5.72
N TRP A 355 -4.14 -2.33 -4.46
CA TRP A 355 -5.30 -2.82 -3.72
C TRP A 355 -6.54 -2.04 -4.15
N ASP A 356 -7.52 -2.69 -4.79
CA ASP A 356 -8.79 -2.03 -5.19
C ASP A 356 -10.00 -2.64 -4.48
N MET A 357 -9.97 -3.95 -4.20
CA MET A 357 -11.07 -4.64 -3.49
C MET A 357 -11.15 -4.31 -2.00
N PRO A 358 -12.33 -4.36 -1.36
CA PRO A 358 -12.52 -3.98 0.04
C PRO A 358 -11.87 -4.97 1.02
N ILE A 359 -11.67 -6.24 0.62
CA ILE A 359 -10.89 -7.21 1.40
C ILE A 359 -9.61 -7.53 0.63
N VAL A 360 -8.48 -7.32 1.27
CA VAL A 360 -7.15 -7.59 0.70
C VAL A 360 -6.44 -8.59 1.60
N VAL A 361 -5.99 -9.71 1.03
CA VAL A 361 -5.08 -10.64 1.71
C VAL A 361 -3.71 -10.49 1.07
N THR A 362 -2.76 -9.96 1.84
CA THR A 362 -1.43 -9.58 1.35
C THR A 362 -0.32 -10.09 2.26
N THR A 363 0.91 -9.82 1.86
CA THR A 363 2.13 -10.14 2.60
C THR A 363 2.60 -8.96 3.44
N LEU A 364 3.30 -9.25 4.53
CA LEU A 364 3.99 -8.27 5.35
C LEU A 364 5.02 -7.46 4.57
N ALA A 365 5.71 -8.08 3.60
CA ALA A 365 6.64 -7.38 2.72
C ALA A 365 5.95 -6.28 1.89
N LYS A 366 4.78 -6.60 1.28
CA LYS A 366 4.03 -5.60 0.52
C LYS A 366 3.41 -4.53 1.43
N PHE A 367 2.92 -4.90 2.62
CA PHE A 367 2.49 -3.92 3.61
C PHE A 367 3.61 -2.95 4.00
N TRP A 368 4.83 -3.47 4.19
CA TRP A 368 6.03 -2.66 4.46
C TRP A 368 6.37 -1.73 3.29
N GLU A 369 6.31 -2.22 2.05
CA GLU A 369 6.48 -1.39 0.84
C GLU A 369 5.43 -0.27 0.77
N THR A 370 4.17 -0.58 1.05
CA THR A 370 3.08 0.41 1.09
C THR A 370 3.36 1.50 2.13
N LEU A 371 3.88 1.16 3.31
CA LEU A 371 4.24 2.14 4.34
C LEU A 371 5.47 2.98 3.96
N TYR A 372 6.57 2.35 3.55
CA TYR A 372 7.89 2.98 3.57
C TYR A 372 8.62 3.06 2.23
N SER A 373 8.18 2.35 1.18
CA SER A 373 8.86 2.43 -0.11
C SER A 373 8.72 3.84 -0.70
N PRO A 374 9.82 4.46 -1.15
CA PRO A 374 9.76 5.78 -1.79
C PRO A 374 9.20 5.71 -3.20
N ARG A 375 9.10 4.53 -3.82
CA ARG A 375 8.71 4.37 -5.23
C ARG A 375 7.21 4.63 -5.43
N ALA A 376 6.88 5.33 -6.50
CA ALA A 376 5.50 5.65 -6.88
C ALA A 376 4.59 4.42 -6.90
N ASN A 377 5.01 3.30 -7.51
CA ASN A 377 4.18 2.08 -7.61
C ASN A 377 3.82 1.51 -6.24
N ASP A 378 4.79 1.49 -5.33
CA ASP A 378 4.63 0.81 -4.05
C ASP A 378 3.70 1.59 -3.12
N THR A 379 3.66 2.91 -3.25
CA THR A 379 2.83 3.80 -2.41
C THR A 379 1.36 3.88 -2.81
N MET A 380 0.97 3.37 -3.99
CA MET A 380 -0.38 3.61 -4.54
C MET A 380 -1.49 3.20 -3.58
N SER A 381 -1.28 2.18 -2.75
CA SER A 381 -2.29 1.70 -1.80
C SER A 381 -2.21 2.31 -0.40
N PHE A 382 -1.32 3.29 -0.15
CA PHE A 382 -1.13 3.88 1.17
C PHE A 382 -2.38 4.61 1.69
N HIS A 383 -3.06 5.39 0.85
CA HIS A 383 -4.29 6.11 1.22
C HIS A 383 -5.40 5.16 1.73
N ARG A 384 -5.37 3.89 1.32
CA ARG A 384 -6.34 2.86 1.75
C ARG A 384 -6.21 2.45 3.20
N LEU A 385 -5.12 2.81 3.86
CA LEU A 385 -4.98 2.60 5.30
C LEU A 385 -5.96 3.49 6.08
N SER A 386 -6.43 4.60 5.49
CA SER A 386 -7.41 5.46 6.11
C SER A 386 -8.74 4.74 6.34
N ARG A 387 -9.17 4.76 7.60
CA ARG A 387 -10.38 4.09 8.11
C ARG A 387 -10.42 2.60 7.77
N ALA A 388 -9.27 1.94 7.59
CA ALA A 388 -9.22 0.50 7.36
C ALA A 388 -9.15 -0.28 8.67
N VAL A 389 -9.51 -1.57 8.60
CA VAL A 389 -9.12 -2.56 9.62
C VAL A 389 -7.95 -3.37 9.09
N VAL A 390 -6.80 -3.28 9.75
CA VAL A 390 -5.58 -3.99 9.35
C VAL A 390 -5.29 -5.10 10.36
N VAL A 391 -5.31 -6.35 9.90
CA VAL A 391 -4.91 -7.51 10.70
C VAL A 391 -3.47 -7.87 10.38
N LEU A 392 -2.59 -7.80 11.38
CA LEU A 392 -1.20 -8.23 11.28
C LEU A 392 -1.08 -9.61 11.92
N ASP A 393 -0.93 -10.67 11.11
CA ASP A 393 -0.75 -12.04 11.59
C ASP A 393 0.74 -12.36 11.76
N GLU A 394 1.10 -12.85 12.94
CA GLU A 394 2.48 -13.14 13.36
C GLU A 394 3.49 -12.00 13.04
N PRO A 395 3.25 -10.76 13.51
CA PRO A 395 4.10 -9.60 13.19
C PRO A 395 5.51 -9.68 13.79
N GLN A 396 5.78 -10.62 14.69
CA GLN A 396 7.12 -10.84 15.25
C GLN A 396 8.15 -11.34 14.23
N THR A 397 7.73 -11.63 13.00
CA THR A 397 8.65 -11.90 11.88
C THR A 397 9.45 -10.67 11.46
N ILE A 398 9.02 -9.46 11.85
CA ILE A 398 9.77 -8.21 11.69
C ILE A 398 10.95 -8.21 12.67
N PRO A 399 12.17 -7.81 12.26
CA PRO A 399 13.30 -7.66 13.17
C PRO A 399 12.98 -6.69 14.33
N ALA A 400 13.41 -7.06 15.54
CA ALA A 400 13.06 -6.33 16.76
C ALA A 400 13.53 -4.87 16.77
N GLU A 401 14.63 -4.55 16.08
CA GLU A 401 15.12 -3.17 15.94
C GLU A 401 14.12 -2.23 15.26
N TYR A 402 13.15 -2.75 14.51
CA TYR A 402 12.14 -1.93 13.81
C TYR A 402 10.80 -1.82 14.55
N TRP A 403 10.59 -2.57 15.65
CA TRP A 403 9.30 -2.65 16.33
C TRP A 403 8.84 -1.30 16.87
N GLU A 404 9.74 -0.52 17.48
CA GLU A 404 9.40 0.81 18.01
C GLU A 404 8.99 1.78 16.90
N GLY A 405 9.72 1.78 15.78
CA GLY A 405 9.43 2.64 14.64
C GLY A 405 8.09 2.31 13.98
N LEU A 406 7.82 1.02 13.80
CA LEU A 406 6.53 0.55 13.29
C LEU A 406 5.41 0.91 14.25
N GLY A 407 5.57 0.69 15.55
CA GLY A 407 4.58 1.03 16.57
C GLY A 407 4.14 2.50 16.47
N LYS A 408 5.10 3.43 16.38
CA LYS A 408 4.83 4.87 16.18
C LYS A 408 4.08 5.15 14.88
N THR A 409 4.39 4.44 13.80
CA THR A 409 3.65 4.57 12.53
C THR A 409 2.21 4.09 12.66
N LEU A 410 1.97 2.94 13.32
CA LEU A 410 0.61 2.43 13.54
C LEU A 410 -0.21 3.37 14.44
N GLU A 411 0.40 3.91 15.49
CA GLU A 411 -0.22 4.90 16.37
C GLU A 411 -0.58 6.19 15.62
N LEU A 412 0.33 6.70 14.77
CA LEU A 412 0.07 7.86 13.92
C LEU A 412 -1.12 7.64 12.99
N LEU A 413 -1.17 6.49 12.30
CA LEU A 413 -2.26 6.13 11.39
C LEU A 413 -3.60 5.97 12.12
N ASN A 414 -3.60 5.35 13.31
CA ASN A 414 -4.80 5.27 14.14
C ASN A 414 -5.30 6.66 14.58
N GLN A 415 -4.38 7.52 15.04
CA GLN A 415 -4.72 8.85 15.55
C GLN A 415 -5.22 9.79 14.45
N GLN A 416 -4.56 9.79 13.29
CA GLN A 416 -4.87 10.72 12.20
C GLN A 416 -5.94 10.19 11.24
N TRP A 417 -5.94 8.89 10.97
CA TRP A 417 -6.78 8.29 9.92
C TRP A 417 -7.75 7.22 10.43
N HIS A 418 -7.85 7.03 11.74
CA HIS A 418 -8.79 6.07 12.35
C HIS A 418 -8.61 4.63 11.86
N THR A 419 -7.38 4.24 11.49
CA THR A 419 -7.05 2.86 11.15
C THR A 419 -7.11 1.99 12.40
N THR A 420 -7.90 0.92 12.37
CA THR A 420 -7.92 -0.08 13.44
C THR A 420 -6.88 -1.15 13.17
N PHE A 421 -5.97 -1.41 14.11
CA PHE A 421 -4.97 -2.46 13.97
C PHE A 421 -5.28 -3.64 14.90
N ILE A 422 -5.18 -4.87 14.40
CA ILE A 422 -5.33 -6.10 15.18
C ILE A 422 -4.06 -6.92 15.01
N LEU A 423 -3.22 -6.98 16.03
CA LEU A 423 -1.98 -7.77 16.04
C LEU A 423 -2.27 -9.15 16.62
N MET A 424 -2.23 -10.16 15.76
CA MET A 424 -2.56 -11.53 16.13
C MET A 424 -1.31 -12.40 16.19
N THR A 425 -1.03 -13.00 17.34
CA THR A 425 0.11 -13.91 17.51
C THR A 425 -0.06 -14.81 18.73
N ALA A 426 0.79 -15.83 18.87
CA ALA A 426 0.88 -16.61 20.10
C ALA A 426 1.71 -15.90 21.18
N THR A 427 2.65 -15.05 20.77
CA THR A 427 3.58 -14.32 21.64
C THR A 427 3.67 -12.88 21.18
N GLN A 428 2.99 -11.99 21.90
CA GLN A 428 2.91 -10.58 21.53
C GLN A 428 4.29 -9.93 21.50
N PRO A 429 4.75 -9.41 20.35
CA PRO A 429 5.94 -8.59 20.30
C PRO A 429 5.63 -7.21 20.89
N ALA A 430 6.65 -6.53 21.41
CA ALA A 430 6.53 -5.20 21.99
C ALA A 430 6.47 -4.09 20.91
N ILE A 431 5.61 -4.29 19.90
CA ILE A 431 5.39 -3.32 18.81
C ILE A 431 4.46 -2.21 19.28
N VAL A 432 3.36 -2.57 19.96
CA VAL A 432 2.35 -1.61 20.45
C VAL A 432 1.81 -2.04 21.82
N GLN A 433 1.32 -1.07 22.60
CA GLN A 433 0.52 -1.34 23.80
C GLN A 433 -0.96 -1.37 23.42
N GLY A 434 -1.42 -2.49 22.86
CA GLY A 434 -2.80 -2.66 22.43
C GLY A 434 -3.73 -3.25 23.50
N THR A 435 -5.03 -3.13 23.28
CA THR A 435 -6.04 -3.76 24.14
C THR A 435 -6.22 -5.23 23.75
N GLU A 436 -6.06 -6.16 24.70
CA GLU A 436 -6.16 -7.59 24.44
C GLU A 436 -7.62 -8.04 24.25
N LEU A 437 -7.86 -8.71 23.13
CA LEU A 437 -9.18 -9.20 22.72
C LEU A 437 -9.49 -10.60 23.25
N ALA A 438 -8.46 -11.40 23.58
CA ALA A 438 -8.68 -12.64 24.30
C ALA A 438 -9.00 -12.31 25.78
N PRO A 439 -10.18 -12.67 26.30
CA PRO A 439 -10.60 -12.29 27.66
C PRO A 439 -9.74 -12.90 28.78
N GLU A 440 -9.02 -13.98 28.48
CA GLU A 440 -8.09 -14.63 29.38
C GLU A 440 -6.97 -15.31 28.58
N LYS A 441 -5.90 -15.70 29.26
CA LYS A 441 -4.81 -16.45 28.62
C LYS A 441 -5.32 -17.81 28.13
N VAL A 442 -5.39 -17.97 26.82
CA VAL A 442 -5.90 -19.19 26.18
C VAL A 442 -4.81 -20.25 26.11
N PHE A 443 -5.08 -21.41 26.72
CA PHE A 443 -4.20 -22.57 26.63
C PHE A 443 -4.80 -23.64 25.73
N PHE A 444 -3.95 -24.37 25.02
CA PHE A 444 -4.40 -25.52 24.25
C PHE A 444 -4.89 -26.62 25.23
N PRO A 445 -6.05 -27.26 24.98
CA PRO A 445 -6.76 -28.07 25.98
C PRO A 445 -6.04 -29.37 26.37
N LYS A 446 -5.03 -29.80 25.62
CA LYS A 446 -4.18 -30.95 25.96
C LYS A 446 -2.72 -30.56 25.74
N ASN A 447 -1.91 -30.61 26.79
CA ASN A 447 -0.47 -30.55 26.64
C ASN A 447 0.01 -31.92 26.13
N ARG A 448 0.29 -32.00 24.83
CA ARG A 448 0.80 -33.22 24.18
C ARG A 448 2.32 -33.23 24.07
N HIS A 449 2.99 -32.23 24.66
CA HIS A 449 4.41 -32.01 24.47
C HIS A 449 5.18 -32.52 25.67
N ARG A 450 6.18 -33.36 25.42
CA ARG A 450 7.25 -33.66 26.36
C ARG A 450 8.48 -32.91 25.88
N ILE A 451 8.90 -31.89 26.63
CA ILE A 451 10.14 -31.16 26.32
C ILE A 451 11.29 -31.95 26.95
N ILE A 452 12.25 -32.35 26.13
CA ILE A 452 13.51 -32.95 26.57
C ILE A 452 14.58 -31.93 26.18
N TRP A 453 15.15 -31.26 27.17
CA TRP A 453 16.23 -30.31 26.99
C TRP A 453 17.57 -31.03 27.17
N ASP A 454 18.44 -30.94 26.18
CA ASP A 454 19.83 -31.42 26.24
C ASP A 454 20.74 -30.21 26.10
N ASP A 455 21.50 -29.89 27.14
CA ASP A 455 22.35 -28.69 27.22
C ASP A 455 23.75 -28.94 26.64
N LYS A 456 24.03 -30.16 26.17
CA LYS A 456 25.33 -30.50 25.60
C LYS A 456 25.43 -30.01 24.15
N PRO A 457 26.53 -29.33 23.79
CA PRO A 457 26.76 -28.95 22.40
C PRO A 457 26.80 -30.19 21.50
N LEU A 458 25.92 -30.22 20.49
CA LEU A 458 25.88 -31.27 19.48
C LEU A 458 26.48 -30.72 18.18
N HIS A 459 27.57 -31.31 17.69
CA HIS A 459 28.06 -30.95 16.37
C HIS A 459 27.12 -31.46 15.29
N VAL A 460 26.90 -30.67 14.23
CA VAL A 460 26.03 -31.05 13.10
C VAL A 460 26.40 -32.41 12.50
N ARG A 461 27.66 -32.81 12.54
CA ARG A 461 28.12 -34.13 12.07
C ARG A 461 27.60 -35.31 12.90
N GLN A 462 27.27 -35.08 14.17
CA GLN A 462 26.74 -36.07 15.11
C GLN A 462 25.21 -36.13 15.10
N LEU A 463 24.56 -35.17 14.44
CA LEU A 463 23.11 -35.09 14.35
C LEU A 463 22.46 -36.37 13.81
N PRO A 464 23.01 -37.06 12.79
CA PRO A 464 22.39 -38.30 12.29
C PRO A 464 22.33 -39.40 13.35
N ASP A 465 23.42 -39.60 14.11
CA ASP A 465 23.49 -40.64 15.14
C ASP A 465 22.56 -40.27 16.31
N PHE A 466 22.53 -38.98 16.68
CA PHE A 466 21.59 -38.45 17.67
C PHE A 466 20.12 -38.69 17.29
N LEU A 467 19.79 -38.60 16.00
CA LEU A 467 18.45 -38.89 15.49
C LEU A 467 18.15 -40.39 15.53
N ASP A 468 19.09 -41.24 15.11
CA ASP A 468 18.95 -42.70 15.10
C ASP A 468 18.63 -43.25 16.49
N GLU A 469 19.32 -42.76 17.53
CA GLU A 469 19.05 -43.10 18.94
C GLU A 469 17.63 -42.75 19.40
N ARG A 470 16.96 -41.81 18.71
CA ARG A 470 15.62 -41.32 19.02
C ARG A 470 14.54 -41.89 18.11
N GLY A 471 14.90 -42.84 17.25
CA GLY A 471 13.94 -43.58 16.42
C GLY A 471 13.24 -42.72 15.39
N TRP A 472 13.94 -41.72 14.83
CA TRP A 472 13.36 -40.78 13.85
C TRP A 472 12.76 -41.46 12.61
N ARG A 473 13.21 -42.67 12.26
CA ARG A 473 12.74 -43.46 11.11
C ARG A 473 11.36 -44.09 11.32
N GLU A 474 10.97 -44.30 12.58
CA GLU A 474 9.73 -44.99 12.93
C GLU A 474 8.56 -44.02 13.19
N ARG A 475 8.81 -42.70 13.07
CA ARG A 475 7.87 -41.64 13.46
C ARG A 475 7.97 -40.44 12.55
N ASP A 476 6.86 -39.72 12.41
CA ASP A 476 6.87 -38.39 11.78
C ASP A 476 7.78 -37.44 12.59
N SER A 477 8.88 -37.03 11.97
CA SER A 477 9.95 -36.26 12.63
C SER A 477 10.21 -34.95 11.88
N LEU A 478 10.19 -33.82 12.59
CA LEU A 478 10.59 -32.51 12.07
C LEU A 478 11.89 -32.07 12.74
N ILE A 479 12.92 -31.80 11.95
CA ILE A 479 14.22 -31.34 12.41
C ILE A 479 14.45 -29.92 11.89
N ILE A 480 14.60 -28.96 12.81
CA ILE A 480 14.82 -27.56 12.49
C ILE A 480 16.28 -27.23 12.78
N VAL A 481 16.99 -26.71 11.77
CA VAL A 481 18.37 -26.25 11.87
C VAL A 481 18.49 -24.86 11.26
N ASN A 482 19.46 -24.08 11.73
CA ASN A 482 19.53 -22.65 11.39
C ASN A 482 19.97 -22.36 9.95
N THR A 483 20.68 -23.27 9.28
CA THR A 483 21.26 -23.02 7.96
C THR A 483 20.82 -24.05 6.91
N ARG A 484 20.70 -23.60 5.66
CA ARG A 484 20.38 -24.48 4.52
C ARG A 484 21.43 -25.58 4.33
N GLU A 485 22.70 -25.27 4.57
CA GLU A 485 23.78 -26.24 4.50
C GLU A 485 23.64 -27.34 5.57
N ALA A 486 23.33 -26.97 6.82
CA ALA A 486 23.06 -27.94 7.87
C ALA A 486 21.83 -28.79 7.52
N ALA A 487 20.77 -28.19 6.97
CA ALA A 487 19.57 -28.90 6.54
C ALA A 487 19.88 -29.92 5.44
N LEU A 488 20.64 -29.52 4.41
CA LEU A 488 21.06 -30.40 3.32
C LEU A 488 21.93 -31.55 3.84
N ARG A 489 22.92 -31.28 4.70
CA ARG A 489 23.77 -32.31 5.30
C ARG A 489 22.95 -33.31 6.12
N THR A 490 22.02 -32.81 6.92
CA THR A 490 21.10 -33.64 7.71
C THR A 490 20.25 -34.52 6.80
N TYR A 491 19.67 -33.95 5.74
CA TYR A 491 18.89 -34.68 4.75
C TYR A 491 19.69 -35.78 4.05
N LEU A 492 20.90 -35.47 3.57
CA LEU A 492 21.76 -36.46 2.91
C LEU A 492 22.15 -37.60 3.86
N ALA A 493 22.55 -37.27 5.09
CA ALA A 493 22.93 -38.24 6.10
C ALA A 493 21.76 -39.11 6.57
N ALA A 494 20.55 -38.55 6.61
CA ALA A 494 19.30 -39.27 6.86
C ALA A 494 18.96 -40.21 5.70
N ARG A 495 19.13 -39.76 4.45
CA ARG A 495 18.86 -40.56 3.24
C ARG A 495 19.84 -41.73 3.06
N GLU A 496 21.10 -41.58 3.44
CA GLU A 496 22.07 -42.69 3.43
C GLU A 496 21.77 -43.77 4.48
N ARG A 497 20.96 -43.42 5.48
CA ARG A 497 20.62 -44.23 6.64
C ARG A 497 19.23 -44.85 6.57
N ALA A 498 18.33 -44.28 5.77
CA ALA A 498 17.00 -44.80 5.46
C ALA A 498 17.09 -46.02 4.55
#